data_AF-A0A7V6DQ75-F1
#
_entry.id   AF-A0A7V6DQ75-F1
#
_cell.length_a   1.000
_cell.length_b   1.000
_cell.length_c   1.000
_cell.angle_alpha   90.00
_cell.angle_beta   90.00
_cell.angle_gamma   90.00
#
_symmetry.space_group_name_H-M   'P 1'
#
loop_
_entity.id
_entity.type
_entity.pdbx_description
1 polymer ?
#
loop_
_entity_poly.entity_id
_entity_poly.type
_entity_poly.pdbx_seq_one_letter_code
_entity_poly.pdbx_strand_id
1 'polypeptide(L)'
;MSLDDAKLKIQYLKVNFIGLALIGSVFLYAGAVEVVRWTMAPFAGFAGLPVAQMMPLKYVFVALAIGDFFLIKFIQKILGGRSVTQIVQAAMVTFALSEAVAVLGLVLFLLAGHAMDFYTFMFLSLFYFWFFFPRYQDWEDRLGVQSPSGDAHP
;
A
#
# COMPACT_ATOMS: atom_id res chain seq x y z
N MET A 1 -15.33 -28.55 -2.96
CA MET A 1 -14.87 -27.23 -3.44
C MET A 1 -15.50 -27.02 -4.81
N SER A 2 -16.36 -26.02 -4.95
CA SER A 2 -16.98 -25.72 -6.24
C SER A 2 -15.91 -25.23 -7.24
N LEU A 3 -16.16 -25.39 -8.54
CA LEU A 3 -15.26 -24.87 -9.57
C LEU A 3 -15.06 -23.35 -9.44
N ASP A 4 -16.05 -22.64 -8.89
CA ASP A 4 -16.04 -21.20 -8.71
C ASP A 4 -15.22 -20.79 -7.48
N ASP A 5 -15.23 -21.58 -6.39
CA ASP A 5 -14.35 -21.38 -5.22
C ASP A 5 -12.87 -21.50 -5.62
N ALA A 6 -12.55 -22.47 -6.48
CA ALA A 6 -11.18 -22.70 -6.93
C ALA A 6 -10.66 -21.52 -7.78
N LYS A 7 -11.51 -20.98 -8.66
CA LYS A 7 -11.19 -19.78 -9.46
C LYS A 7 -11.02 -18.55 -8.57
N LEU A 8 -11.89 -18.36 -7.58
CA LEU A 8 -11.79 -17.26 -6.62
C LEU A 8 -10.48 -17.31 -5.84
N LYS A 9 -10.12 -18.49 -5.31
CA LYS A 9 -8.86 -18.69 -4.59
C LYS A 9 -7.63 -18.41 -5.45
N ILE A 10 -7.64 -18.81 -6.73
CA ILE A 10 -6.54 -18.49 -7.66
C ILE A 10 -6.41 -16.98 -7.85
N GLN A 11 -7.52 -16.25 -8.03
CA GLN A 11 -7.48 -14.79 -8.16
C GLN A 11 -6.97 -14.13 -6.88
N TYR A 12 -7.45 -14.57 -5.72
CA TYR A 12 -6.97 -14.12 -4.42
C TYR A 12 -5.46 -14.31 -4.27
N LEU A 13 -4.94 -15.51 -4.59
CA LEU A 13 -3.51 -15.79 -4.49
C LEU A 13 -2.66 -14.90 -5.41
N LYS A 14 -3.14 -14.59 -6.62
CA LYS A 14 -2.48 -13.66 -7.53
C LYS A 14 -2.40 -12.26 -6.93
N VAL A 15 -3.53 -11.75 -6.42
CA VAL A 15 -3.58 -10.42 -5.77
C VAL A 15 -2.67 -10.38 -4.55
N ASN A 16 -2.72 -11.42 -3.71
CA ASN A 16 -1.87 -11.54 -2.53
C ASN A 16 -0.38 -11.51 -2.90
N PHE A 17 0.02 -12.27 -3.93
CA PHE A 17 1.39 -12.28 -4.42
C PHE A 17 1.85 -10.90 -4.92
N ILE A 18 0.98 -10.18 -5.65
CA ILE A 18 1.26 -8.81 -6.09
C ILE A 18 1.41 -7.87 -4.89
N GLY A 19 0.53 -7.96 -3.88
CA GLY A 19 0.66 -7.19 -2.65
C GLY A 19 1.99 -7.44 -1.93
N LEU A 20 2.42 -8.70 -1.82
CA LEU A 20 3.72 -9.06 -1.25
C LEU A 20 4.89 -8.54 -2.09
N ALA A 21 4.79 -8.57 -3.42
CA ALA A 21 5.81 -8.02 -4.31
C ALA A 21 5.95 -6.49 -4.14
N LEU A 22 4.84 -5.77 -3.98
CA LEU A 22 4.81 -4.32 -3.71
C LEU A 22 5.31 -3.98 -2.29
N ILE A 23 5.04 -4.83 -1.30
CA ILE A 23 5.71 -4.70 0.00
C ILE A 23 7.23 -4.88 -0.17
N GLY A 24 7.65 -5.84 -1.00
CA GLY A 24 9.05 -6.06 -1.35
C GLY A 24 9.72 -4.86 -2.02
N SER A 25 9.03 -4.17 -2.95
CA SER A 25 9.57 -2.97 -3.61
C SER A 25 9.83 -1.83 -2.64
N VAL A 26 9.01 -1.67 -1.59
CA VAL A 26 9.24 -0.69 -0.51
C VAL A 26 10.59 -0.93 0.18
N PHE A 27 10.99 -2.19 0.39
CA PHE A 27 12.31 -2.51 0.93
C PHE A 27 13.44 -2.23 -0.07
N LEU A 28 13.20 -2.39 -1.38
CA LEU A 28 14.16 -1.98 -2.40
C LEU A 28 14.41 -0.47 -2.37
N TYR A 29 13.38 0.35 -2.10
CA TYR A 29 13.55 1.78 -1.89
C TYR A 29 14.44 2.08 -0.68
N ALA A 30 14.28 1.34 0.41
CA ALA A 30 15.16 1.48 1.58
C ALA A 30 16.62 1.14 1.24
N GLY A 31 16.85 0.07 0.47
CA GLY A 31 18.17 -0.26 -0.06
C GLY A 31 18.76 0.88 -0.92
N ALA A 32 17.95 1.48 -1.80
CA ALA A 32 18.39 2.61 -2.61
C ALA A 32 18.77 3.83 -1.76
N VAL A 33 17.98 4.16 -0.74
CA VAL A 33 18.26 5.25 0.22
C VAL A 33 19.57 4.99 0.97
N GLU A 34 19.81 3.75 1.39
CA GLU A 34 21.05 3.34 2.07
C GLU A 34 22.27 3.50 1.16
N VAL A 35 22.18 3.04 -0.10
CA VAL A 35 23.24 3.16 -1.10
C VAL A 35 23.56 4.63 -1.37
N VAL A 36 22.56 5.49 -1.56
CA VAL A 36 22.78 6.94 -1.74
C VAL A 36 23.45 7.54 -0.50
N ARG A 37 22.98 7.18 0.69
CA ARG A 37 23.55 7.71 1.95
C ARG A 37 25.02 7.34 2.11
N TRP A 38 25.42 6.14 1.71
CA TRP A 38 26.82 5.70 1.83
C TRP A 38 27.71 6.28 0.74
N THR A 39 27.20 6.39 -0.49
CA THR A 39 28.00 6.83 -1.65
C THR A 39 28.14 8.35 -1.74
N MET A 40 27.16 9.10 -1.26
CA MET A 40 27.09 10.56 -1.42
C MET A 40 27.12 11.32 -0.07
N ALA A 41 27.70 10.74 0.98
CA ALA A 41 27.76 11.39 2.29
C ALA A 41 28.65 12.65 2.29
N PRO A 42 28.19 13.81 2.83
CA PRO A 42 26.83 14.09 3.32
C PRO A 42 25.86 14.43 2.17
N PHE A 43 24.77 13.66 2.06
CA PHE A 43 23.74 13.91 1.05
C PHE A 43 22.77 15.00 1.54
N ALA A 44 22.82 16.18 0.93
CA ALA A 44 21.96 17.32 1.28
C ALA A 44 20.64 17.37 0.49
N GLY A 45 20.34 16.33 -0.30
CA GLY A 45 19.25 16.33 -1.27
C GLY A 45 19.65 16.99 -2.59
N PHE A 46 18.96 16.63 -3.67
CA PHE A 46 19.21 17.16 -5.01
C PHE A 46 18.74 18.60 -5.20
N ALA A 47 17.79 19.05 -4.38
CA ALA A 47 17.19 20.38 -4.53
C ALA A 47 17.94 21.48 -3.76
N GLY A 48 18.85 21.13 -2.85
CA GLY A 48 19.61 22.10 -2.05
C GLY A 48 18.74 23.10 -1.29
N LEU A 49 17.54 22.68 -0.87
CA LEU A 49 16.53 23.59 -0.32
C LEU A 49 16.96 24.16 1.04
N PRO A 50 16.75 25.46 1.28
CA PRO A 50 16.93 26.04 2.61
C PRO A 50 15.99 25.38 3.63
N VAL A 51 16.45 25.25 4.88
CA VAL A 51 15.67 24.65 5.99
C VAL A 51 14.27 25.26 6.14
N ALA A 52 14.14 26.57 5.88
CA ALA A 52 12.86 27.29 5.93
C ALA A 52 11.81 26.75 4.93
N GLN A 53 12.25 26.22 3.78
CA GLN A 53 11.36 25.66 2.75
C GLN A 53 11.12 24.16 2.94
N MET A 54 12.00 23.47 3.66
CA MET A 54 11.85 22.04 3.95
C MET A 54 10.65 21.76 4.87
N MET A 55 10.45 22.59 5.90
CA MET A 55 9.39 22.37 6.88
C MET A 55 7.96 22.38 6.26
N PRO A 56 7.55 23.40 5.47
CA PRO A 56 6.23 23.37 4.82
C PRO A 56 6.10 22.22 3.82
N LEU A 57 7.17 21.85 3.11
CA LEU A 57 7.16 20.72 2.18
C LEU A 57 6.84 19.40 2.90
N LYS A 58 7.45 19.16 4.07
CA LYS A 58 7.14 17.98 4.89
C LYS A 58 5.66 17.92 5.27
N TYR A 59 5.07 19.04 5.68
CA TYR A 59 3.65 19.08 6.05
C TYR A 59 2.73 18.79 4.86
N VAL A 60 3.07 19.26 3.66
CA VAL A 60 2.32 18.92 2.44
C VAL A 60 2.38 17.41 2.18
N PHE A 61 3.55 16.79 2.29
CA PHE A 61 3.70 15.35 2.07
C PHE A 61 2.95 14.52 3.12
N VAL A 62 2.99 14.94 4.39
CA VAL A 62 2.22 14.31 5.47
C VAL A 62 0.71 14.45 5.21
N ALA A 63 0.26 15.63 4.79
CA ALA A 63 -1.14 15.84 4.43
C ALA A 63 -1.58 14.97 3.24
N LEU A 64 -0.71 14.78 2.24
CA LEU A 64 -0.95 13.87 1.12
C LEU A 64 -1.06 12.42 1.58
N ALA A 65 -0.14 11.94 2.43
CA ALA A 65 -0.22 10.58 2.97
C ALA A 65 -1.48 10.34 3.81
N ILE A 66 -1.88 11.32 4.63
CA ILE A 66 -3.17 11.26 5.33
C ILE A 66 -4.34 11.24 4.34
N GLY A 67 -4.27 12.05 3.29
CA GLY A 67 -5.24 12.06 2.19
C GLY A 67 -5.38 10.70 1.51
N ASP A 68 -4.26 10.00 1.29
CA ASP A 68 -4.24 8.66 0.70
C ASP A 68 -5.03 7.65 1.54
N PHE A 69 -5.00 7.74 2.88
CA PHE A 69 -5.84 6.89 3.72
C PHE A 69 -7.33 7.05 3.43
N PHE A 70 -7.79 8.30 3.32
CA PHE A 70 -9.19 8.60 3.00
C PHE A 70 -9.52 8.17 1.57
N LEU A 71 -8.59 8.37 0.64
CA LEU A 71 -8.75 7.95 -0.75
C LEU A 71 -8.87 6.43 -0.87
N ILE A 72 -8.04 5.65 -0.16
CA ILE A 72 -8.15 4.19 -0.09
C ILE A 72 -9.54 3.79 0.40
N LYS A 73 -10.02 4.37 1.51
CA LYS A 73 -11.37 4.07 2.03
C LYS A 73 -12.47 4.42 1.03
N PHE A 74 -12.33 5.54 0.33
CA PHE A 74 -13.28 5.96 -0.69
C PHE A 74 -13.30 5.00 -1.88
N ILE A 75 -12.13 4.58 -2.38
CA ILE A 75 -12.01 3.60 -3.45
C ILE A 75 -12.58 2.25 -3.03
N GLN A 76 -12.29 1.78 -1.81
CA GLN A 76 -12.86 0.52 -1.30
C GLN A 76 -14.38 0.57 -1.18
N LYS A 77 -14.96 1.75 -0.95
CA LYS A 77 -16.41 1.95 -0.92
C LYS A 77 -17.03 1.93 -2.32
N ILE A 78 -16.35 2.52 -3.32
CA ILE A 78 -16.86 2.58 -4.70
C ILE A 78 -16.65 1.27 -5.44
N LEU A 79 -15.45 0.71 -5.34
CA LEU A 79 -15.03 -0.50 -6.06
C LEU A 79 -15.25 -1.79 -5.24
N GLY A 80 -15.72 -1.70 -3.99
CA GLY A 80 -16.03 -2.85 -3.15
C GLY A 80 -17.29 -3.62 -3.55
N GLY A 81 -17.51 -3.79 -4.85
CA GLY A 81 -18.70 -4.40 -5.43
C GLY A 81 -18.79 -5.91 -5.26
N ARG A 82 -19.85 -6.49 -5.83
CA ARG A 82 -20.25 -7.91 -5.70
C ARG A 82 -19.66 -8.82 -6.78
N SER A 83 -18.62 -8.36 -7.49
CA SER A 83 -17.97 -9.16 -8.53
C SER A 83 -16.49 -9.32 -8.24
N VAL A 84 -15.94 -10.47 -8.64
CA VAL A 84 -14.52 -10.80 -8.44
C VAL A 84 -13.62 -9.72 -9.05
N THR A 85 -13.94 -9.24 -10.25
CA THR A 85 -13.16 -8.21 -10.95
C THR A 85 -13.10 -6.90 -10.16
N GLN A 86 -14.22 -6.45 -9.59
CA GLN A 86 -14.27 -5.21 -8.80
C GLN A 86 -13.46 -5.33 -7.51
N ILE A 87 -13.58 -6.47 -6.81
CA ILE A 87 -12.80 -6.71 -5.57
C ILE A 87 -11.30 -6.77 -5.87
N VAL A 88 -10.90 -7.45 -6.95
CA VAL A 88 -9.51 -7.49 -7.43
C VAL A 88 -9.03 -6.07 -7.76
N GLN A 89 -9.80 -5.29 -8.52
CA GLN A 89 -9.44 -3.93 -8.90
C GLN A 89 -9.30 -3.02 -7.66
N ALA A 90 -10.21 -3.12 -6.70
CA ALA A 90 -10.14 -2.38 -5.44
C ALA A 90 -8.86 -2.71 -4.65
N ALA A 91 -8.49 -3.99 -4.58
CA ALA A 91 -7.28 -4.44 -3.90
C ALA A 91 -6.01 -3.90 -4.61
N MET A 92 -5.95 -3.98 -5.94
CA MET A 92 -4.81 -3.45 -6.71
C MET A 92 -4.63 -1.95 -6.50
N VAL A 93 -5.71 -1.17 -6.58
CA VAL A 93 -5.65 0.28 -6.35
C VAL A 93 -5.25 0.58 -4.91
N THR A 94 -5.75 -0.19 -3.94
CA THR A 94 -5.37 -0.05 -2.53
C THR A 94 -3.87 -0.30 -2.31
N PHE A 95 -3.32 -1.34 -2.95
CA PHE A 95 -1.88 -1.61 -2.87
C PHE A 95 -1.04 -0.51 -3.53
N ALA A 96 -1.45 -0.03 -4.70
CA ALA A 96 -0.76 1.06 -5.38
C ALA A 96 -0.77 2.36 -4.55
N LEU A 97 -1.89 2.70 -3.92
CA LEU A 97 -1.98 3.86 -3.02
C LEU A 97 -1.16 3.65 -1.74
N SER A 98 -1.09 2.43 -1.22
CA SER A 98 -0.24 2.12 -0.07
C SER A 98 1.24 2.27 -0.42
N GLU A 99 1.67 1.81 -1.59
CA GLU A 99 3.04 2.01 -2.09
C GLU A 99 3.34 3.50 -2.37
N ALA A 100 2.37 4.25 -2.88
CA ALA A 100 2.52 5.68 -3.17
C ALA A 100 2.98 6.48 -1.95
N VAL A 101 2.52 6.12 -0.75
CA VAL A 101 2.99 6.73 0.52
C VAL A 101 4.50 6.53 0.72
N ALA A 102 5.05 5.34 0.40
CA ALA A 102 6.50 5.12 0.48
C ALA A 102 7.24 5.94 -0.60
N VAL A 103 6.67 6.06 -1.80
CA VAL A 103 7.22 6.89 -2.88
C VAL A 103 7.27 8.36 -2.47
N LEU A 104 6.25 8.89 -1.79
CA LEU A 104 6.27 10.24 -1.21
C LEU A 104 7.46 10.40 -0.26
N GLY A 105 7.69 9.42 0.62
CA GLY A 105 8.87 9.38 1.49
C GLY A 105 10.19 9.40 0.73
N LEU A 106 10.28 8.62 -0.36
CA LEU A 106 11.48 8.53 -1.19
C LEU A 106 11.76 9.86 -1.86
N VAL A 107 10.75 10.47 -2.47
CA VAL A 107 10.85 11.80 -3.08
C VAL A 107 11.29 12.84 -2.05
N LEU A 108 10.71 12.81 -0.84
CA LEU A 108 11.09 13.72 0.24
C LEU A 108 12.56 13.55 0.65
N PHE A 109 13.04 12.33 0.75
CA PHE A 109 14.46 12.04 0.98
C PHE A 109 15.35 12.57 -0.16
N LEU A 110 14.97 12.33 -1.42
CA LEU A 110 15.75 12.80 -2.57
C LEU A 110 15.82 14.35 -2.63
N LEU A 111 14.77 15.04 -2.17
CA LEU A 111 14.72 16.50 -2.14
C LEU A 111 15.47 17.09 -0.93
N ALA A 112 15.32 16.51 0.25
CA ALA A 112 15.80 17.10 1.51
C ALA A 112 17.05 16.42 2.11
N GLY A 113 17.42 15.23 1.63
CA GLY A 113 18.59 14.46 2.09
C GLY A 113 18.41 13.71 3.41
N HIS A 114 17.30 13.92 4.13
CA HIS A 114 17.08 13.32 5.45
C HIS A 114 16.47 11.91 5.36
N ALA A 115 17.29 10.87 5.56
CA ALA A 115 16.84 9.47 5.48
C ALA A 115 15.70 9.13 6.47
N MET A 116 15.65 9.80 7.63
CA MET A 116 14.57 9.61 8.61
C MET A 116 13.19 9.99 8.07
N ASP A 117 13.12 10.92 7.12
CA ASP A 117 11.85 11.27 6.48
C ASP A 117 11.35 10.07 5.66
N PHE A 118 12.21 9.45 4.85
CA PHE A 118 11.85 8.24 4.10
C PHE A 118 11.38 7.11 5.03
N TYR A 119 12.10 6.83 6.12
CA TYR A 119 11.74 5.74 7.04
C TYR A 119 10.38 5.96 7.72
N THR A 120 10.00 7.21 8.00
CA THR A 120 8.68 7.55 8.54
C THR A 120 7.57 7.17 7.55
N PHE A 121 7.71 7.55 6.29
CA PHE A 121 6.74 7.26 5.24
C PHE A 121 6.75 5.78 4.81
N MET A 122 7.92 5.13 4.83
CA MET A 122 8.05 3.68 4.66
C MET A 122 7.25 2.95 5.74
N PHE A 123 7.42 3.31 7.01
CA PHE A 123 6.65 2.70 8.10
C PHE A 123 5.14 2.93 7.92
N LEU A 124 4.73 4.13 7.53
CA LEU A 124 3.32 4.44 7.28
C LEU A 124 2.74 3.64 6.10
N SER A 125 3.51 3.49 5.01
CA SER A 125 3.14 2.65 3.86
C SER A 125 2.98 1.18 4.26
N LEU A 126 3.93 0.63 5.01
CA LEU A 126 3.84 -0.74 5.53
C LEU A 126 2.64 -0.91 6.47
N PHE A 127 2.36 0.10 7.29
CA PHE A 127 1.16 0.14 8.12
C PHE A 127 -0.11 0.11 7.26
N TYR A 128 -0.17 0.83 6.14
CA TYR A 128 -1.32 0.79 5.21
C TYR A 128 -1.46 -0.57 4.54
N PHE A 129 -0.35 -1.15 4.08
CA PHE A 129 -0.36 -2.51 3.55
C PHE A 129 -0.90 -3.51 4.56
N TRP A 130 -0.47 -3.43 5.82
CA TRP A 130 -0.95 -4.31 6.88
C TRP A 130 -2.43 -4.06 7.22
N PHE A 131 -2.85 -2.80 7.32
CA PHE A 131 -4.21 -2.44 7.70
C PHE A 131 -5.25 -2.76 6.60
N PHE A 132 -4.88 -2.55 5.33
CA PHE A 132 -5.78 -2.75 4.19
C PHE A 132 -5.54 -4.07 3.44
N PHE A 133 -4.72 -4.97 3.99
CA PHE A 133 -4.40 -6.22 3.33
C PHE A 133 -5.67 -7.06 3.08
N PRO A 134 -5.90 -7.55 1.85
CA PRO A 134 -7.08 -8.33 1.55
C PRO A 134 -7.03 -9.69 2.27
N ARG A 135 -8.04 -9.97 3.10
CA ARG A 135 -8.26 -11.30 3.68
C ARG A 135 -9.24 -12.07 2.80
N TYR A 136 -8.98 -13.36 2.62
CA TYR A 136 -9.81 -14.22 1.77
C TYR A 136 -11.27 -14.29 2.26
N GLN A 137 -11.50 -14.34 3.57
CA GLN A 137 -12.84 -14.33 4.18
C GLN A 137 -13.66 -13.09 3.79
N ASP A 138 -13.04 -11.90 3.79
CA ASP A 138 -13.69 -10.65 3.40
C ASP A 138 -14.17 -10.70 1.93
N TRP A 139 -13.55 -11.52 1.07
CA TRP A 139 -13.94 -11.68 -0.33
C TRP A 139 -15.11 -12.65 -0.49
N GLU A 140 -15.12 -13.75 0.28
CA GLU A 140 -16.24 -14.71 0.30
C GLU A 140 -17.53 -14.03 0.79
N ASP A 141 -17.43 -13.27 1.88
CA ASP A 141 -18.56 -12.51 2.46
C ASP A 141 -19.13 -11.49 1.47
N ARG A 142 -18.26 -10.78 0.74
CA ARG A 142 -18.67 -9.77 -0.25
C ARG A 142 -19.30 -10.36 -1.51
N LEU A 143 -18.90 -11.57 -1.88
CA LEU A 143 -19.43 -12.29 -3.04
C LEU A 143 -20.65 -13.14 -2.68
N GLY A 144 -21.02 -13.23 -1.40
CA GLY A 144 -22.12 -14.06 -0.94
C GLY A 144 -21.88 -15.56 -1.14
N VAL A 145 -20.61 -15.98 -1.26
CA VAL A 145 -20.25 -17.39 -1.32
C VAL A 145 -20.35 -17.92 0.10
N GLN A 146 -21.57 -18.31 0.50
CA GLN A 146 -21.76 -19.03 1.75
C GLN A 146 -20.95 -20.33 1.68
N SER A 147 -19.99 -20.50 2.59
CA SER A 147 -19.60 -21.85 2.99
C SER A 147 -20.89 -22.58 3.41
N PRO A 148 -21.11 -23.84 2.98
CA PRO A 148 -22.29 -24.60 3.37
C PRO A 148 -22.26 -24.81 4.88
N SER A 149 -22.81 -23.87 5.63
CA SER A 149 -23.05 -23.98 7.06
C SER A 149 -24.30 -24.81 7.27
N GLY A 150 -24.11 -26.13 7.25
CA GLY A 150 -24.79 -27.07 8.14
C GLY A 150 -26.32 -27.04 8.17
N ASP A 151 -26.96 -27.30 7.03
CA ASP A 151 -28.30 -27.90 7.04
C ASP A 151 -28.17 -29.41 7.35
N ALA A 152 -27.97 -29.75 8.61
CA ALA A 152 -28.29 -31.07 9.16
C ALA A 152 -28.18 -31.03 10.69
N HIS A 153 -29.29 -30.81 11.39
CA HIS A 153 -29.94 -31.86 12.18
C HIS A 153 -31.24 -31.34 12.82
N PRO A 154 -32.21 -32.24 13.08
CA PRO A 154 -33.66 -32.03 12.98
C PRO A 154 -34.33 -31.22 14.09
#